data_AF-A0A444IRC5-F1
#
_entry.id   AF-A0A444IRC5-F1
#
_cell.length_a   1.000
_cell.length_b   1.000
_cell.length_c   1.000
_cell.angle_alpha   90.00
_cell.angle_beta   90.00
_cell.angle_gamma   90.00
#
_symmetry.space_group_name_H-M   'P 1'
#
loop_
_entity.id
_entity.type
_entity.pdbx_description
1 polymer ?
#
loop_
_entity_poly.entity_id
_entity_poly.type
_entity_poly.pdbx_seq_one_letter_code
_entity_poly.pdbx_strand_id
1 'polypeptide(L)'
;MARKPQRSVEAAIIENIGPVSIQELLAMPEDRWGMLRDRITDRHNGKDGLSARCMWCNHPVYIKTSRIEDNIYPLFAHYSGSNPEECPWYHGPNIKPDDARAAQYKGQQESKFHRLMCERIAEIVALDKRYLRHKVDNYLPPTNNPHGRYPDVYVEWDEIGPFVVEFQMSNTFQTEISARCKHYEDEGIPLLWILFGIDTIGTIQQSFCDVIRRHRGNAFILDDAAITASQEQQTLVLSCFLDNGNGLDQPKLIRFDQLTIPTSKLPFYEDRIVPP
;
A
#
# COMPACT_ATOMS: atom_id res chain seq x y z
N MET A 1 23.14 3.90 26.49
CA MET A 1 22.30 5.09 26.20
C MET A 1 21.72 4.92 24.80
N ALA A 2 20.41 4.73 24.68
CA ALA A 2 19.76 4.56 23.39
C ALA A 2 19.96 5.82 22.54
N ARG A 3 20.39 5.62 21.29
CA ARG A 3 20.63 6.71 20.33
C ARG A 3 19.29 7.42 20.11
N LYS A 4 19.12 8.65 20.59
CA LYS A 4 17.92 9.45 20.29
C LYS A 4 17.78 9.54 18.76
N PRO A 5 16.62 9.21 18.18
CA PRO A 5 16.43 9.34 16.76
C PRO A 5 16.65 10.80 16.35
N GLN A 6 17.72 11.06 15.62
CA GLN A 6 17.95 12.38 15.03
C GLN A 6 16.80 12.67 14.05
N ARG A 7 16.27 13.91 14.06
CA ARG A 7 15.35 14.46 13.04
C ARG A 7 13.90 13.94 13.08
N SER A 8 13.22 14.12 14.21
CA SER A 8 11.79 13.87 14.33
C SER A 8 11.06 15.00 15.06
N VAL A 9 9.78 15.19 14.72
CA VAL A 9 8.85 15.99 15.52
C VAL A 9 8.61 15.26 16.85
N GLU A 10 8.82 15.96 17.97
CA GLU A 10 8.78 15.32 19.30
C GLU A 10 7.36 15.02 19.78
N ALA A 11 6.35 15.75 19.30
CA ALA A 11 4.95 15.45 19.58
C ALA A 11 4.00 16.02 18.52
N ALA A 12 2.89 15.31 18.30
CA ALA A 12 1.82 15.71 17.39
C ALA A 12 0.45 15.56 18.06
N ILE A 13 -0.50 16.42 17.71
CA ILE A 13 -1.91 16.23 18.02
C ILE A 13 -2.53 15.47 16.85
N ILE A 14 -3.04 14.28 17.12
CA ILE A 14 -3.79 13.48 16.14
C ILE A 14 -5.27 13.67 16.44
N GLU A 15 -6.03 14.03 15.40
CA GLU A 15 -7.49 14.21 15.48
C GLU A 15 -8.17 12.98 16.10
N ASN A 16 -9.11 13.22 17.01
CA ASN A 16 -9.86 12.19 17.76
C ASN A 16 -9.02 11.25 18.65
N ILE A 17 -7.70 11.45 18.75
CA ILE A 17 -6.80 10.68 19.61
C ILE A 17 -6.17 11.57 20.68
N GLY A 18 -5.82 12.80 20.31
CA GLY A 18 -5.17 13.76 21.20
C GLY A 18 -3.66 13.81 21.01
N PRO A 19 -2.91 14.32 22.00
CA PRO A 19 -1.46 14.45 21.91
C PRO A 19 -0.78 13.08 21.94
N VAL A 20 0.17 12.87 21.04
CA VAL A 20 1.04 11.70 20.97
C VAL A 20 2.48 12.18 20.84
N SER A 21 3.30 11.87 21.84
CA SER A 21 4.73 12.10 21.84
C SER A 21 5.48 11.07 21.00
N ILE A 22 6.71 11.40 20.61
CA ILE A 22 7.60 10.47 19.91
C ILE A 22 7.92 9.23 20.76
N GLN A 23 7.95 9.36 22.09
CA GLN A 23 8.17 8.22 23.00
C GLN A 23 6.98 7.27 22.99
N GLU A 24 5.76 7.82 23.04
CA GLU A 24 4.53 7.03 22.93
C GLU A 24 4.40 6.37 21.56
N LEU A 25 4.75 7.08 20.48
CA LEU A 25 4.75 6.53 19.13
C LEU A 25 5.76 5.37 18.97
N LEU A 26 6.97 5.52 19.52
CA LEU A 26 8.01 4.48 19.48
C LEU A 26 7.65 3.25 20.34
N ALA A 27 6.89 3.44 21.42
CA ALA A 27 6.39 2.35 22.26
C ALA A 27 5.11 1.71 21.69
N MET A 28 4.53 2.30 20.65
CA MET A 28 3.29 1.81 20.04
C MET A 28 3.56 0.53 19.23
N PRO A 29 2.70 -0.49 19.34
CA PRO A 29 2.73 -1.67 18.45
C PRO A 29 2.60 -1.29 16.97
N GLU A 30 3.21 -2.10 16.08
CA GLU A 30 3.29 -1.84 14.63
C GLU A 30 1.95 -1.76 13.93
N ASP A 31 1.05 -2.69 14.24
CA ASP A 31 -0.34 -2.67 13.82
C ASP A 31 -0.98 -1.30 14.12
N ARG A 32 -0.82 -0.82 15.35
CA ARG A 32 -1.48 0.41 15.80
C ARG A 32 -0.89 1.67 15.16
N TRP A 33 0.43 1.85 15.16
CA TRP A 33 1.00 3.03 14.50
C TRP A 33 0.91 2.95 12.97
N GLY A 34 0.91 1.75 12.40
CA GLY A 34 0.66 1.50 10.98
C GLY A 34 -0.73 1.95 10.54
N MET A 35 -1.76 1.69 11.36
CA MET A 35 -3.11 2.22 11.13
C MET A 35 -3.16 3.75 11.21
N LEU A 36 -2.47 4.37 12.18
CA LEU A 36 -2.39 5.83 12.26
C LEU A 36 -1.72 6.41 11.02
N ARG A 37 -0.61 5.81 10.60
CA ARG A 37 0.15 6.17 9.41
C ARG A 37 -0.76 6.14 8.17
N ASP A 38 -1.54 5.08 7.98
CA ASP A 38 -2.50 4.97 6.86
C ASP A 38 -3.59 6.03 6.90
N ARG A 39 -4.25 6.20 8.06
CA ARG A 39 -5.35 7.16 8.20
C ARG A 39 -4.90 8.61 8.03
N ILE A 40 -3.68 8.95 8.47
CA ILE A 40 -3.10 10.28 8.26
C ILE A 40 -2.81 10.53 6.78
N THR A 41 -2.20 9.55 6.10
CA THR A 41 -1.91 9.63 4.66
C THR A 41 -3.19 9.70 3.83
N ASP A 42 -4.24 8.96 4.21
CA ASP A 42 -5.55 8.99 3.55
C ASP A 42 -6.19 10.37 3.63
N ARG A 43 -6.16 11.00 4.81
CA ARG A 43 -6.67 12.38 4.98
C ARG A 43 -5.91 13.36 4.09
N HIS A 44 -4.58 13.22 4.00
CA HIS A 44 -3.76 14.08 3.16
C HIS A 44 -4.09 13.93 1.67
N ASN A 45 -4.44 12.72 1.23
CA ASN A 45 -4.90 12.43 -0.13
C ASN A 45 -6.40 12.72 -0.35
N GLY A 46 -7.09 13.35 0.61
CA GLY A 46 -8.49 13.74 0.48
C GLY A 46 -9.51 12.63 0.69
N LYS A 47 -9.13 11.52 1.33
CA LYS A 47 -10.08 10.51 1.84
C LYS A 47 -10.52 10.83 3.27
N ASP A 48 -11.51 10.08 3.75
CA ASP A 48 -11.80 9.99 5.18
C ASP A 48 -10.58 9.38 5.91
N GLY A 49 -10.17 10.03 7.00
CA GLY A 49 -8.91 9.74 7.67
C GLY A 49 -8.74 10.56 8.94
N LEU A 50 -7.50 10.73 9.38
CA LEU A 50 -7.15 11.54 10.56
C LEU A 50 -6.23 12.68 10.16
N SER A 51 -6.42 13.88 10.69
CA SER A 51 -5.38 14.91 10.62
C SER A 51 -4.38 14.75 11.77
N ALA A 52 -3.09 14.95 11.48
CA ALA A 52 -2.06 15.06 12.50
C ALA A 52 -1.31 16.38 12.33
N ARG A 53 -1.15 17.12 13.43
CA ARG A 53 -0.51 18.44 13.45
C ARG A 53 0.61 18.48 14.48
N CYS A 54 1.74 19.07 14.09
CA CYS A 54 2.87 19.32 14.98
C CYS A 54 2.41 20.13 16.21
N MET A 55 2.74 19.69 17.43
CA MET A 55 2.35 20.41 18.64
C MET A 55 3.02 21.79 18.79
N TRP A 56 4.15 22.01 18.13
CA TRP A 56 4.88 23.28 18.20
C TRP A 56 4.36 24.30 17.19
N CYS A 57 4.38 23.96 15.90
CA CYS A 57 4.07 24.91 14.82
C CYS A 57 2.68 24.71 14.22
N ASN A 58 1.89 23.73 14.68
CA ASN A 58 0.56 23.38 14.18
C ASN A 58 0.50 22.98 12.68
N HIS A 59 1.64 22.83 12.01
CA HIS A 59 1.67 22.41 10.61
C HIS A 59 1.38 20.91 10.47
N PRO A 60 0.83 20.47 9.33
CA PRO A 60 0.56 19.07 9.06
C PRO A 60 1.81 18.18 9.17
N VAL A 61 1.67 17.05 9.84
CA VAL A 61 2.70 16.01 9.97
C VAL A 61 2.16 14.65 9.59
N TYR A 62 3.08 13.75 9.23
CA TYR A 62 2.80 12.34 8.99
C TYR A 62 3.79 11.47 9.75
N ILE A 63 3.46 10.18 9.87
CA ILE A 63 4.40 9.19 10.38
C ILE A 63 5.25 8.75 9.19
N LYS A 64 6.57 8.88 9.26
CA LYS A 64 7.55 8.26 8.37
C LYS A 64 8.17 7.05 9.07
N THR A 65 8.67 6.08 8.31
CA THR A 65 9.47 4.99 8.85
C THR A 65 10.95 5.27 8.67
N SER A 66 11.75 4.88 9.67
CA SER A 66 13.20 4.91 9.63
C SER A 66 13.73 3.54 10.00
N ARG A 67 14.66 3.02 9.20
CA ARG A 67 15.32 1.75 9.48
C ARG A 67 16.60 2.02 10.27
N ILE A 68 16.73 1.40 11.44
CA ILE A 68 17.98 1.34 12.19
C ILE A 68 18.26 -0.14 12.41
N GLU A 69 19.37 -0.62 11.83
CA GLU A 69 19.69 -2.05 11.75
C GLU A 69 18.54 -2.82 11.07
N ASP A 70 17.98 -3.85 11.72
CA ASP A 70 16.88 -4.66 11.19
C ASP A 70 15.49 -4.24 11.69
N ASN A 71 15.42 -3.19 12.50
CA ASN A 71 14.18 -2.69 13.08
C ASN A 71 13.66 -1.46 12.33
N ILE A 72 12.33 -1.39 12.19
CA ILE A 72 11.61 -0.26 11.61
C ILE A 72 11.04 0.58 12.75
N TYR A 73 11.33 1.88 12.72
CA TYR A 73 10.87 2.82 13.75
C TYR A 73 9.95 3.89 13.15
N PRO A 74 8.78 4.13 13.75
CA PRO A 74 7.91 5.24 13.37
C PRO A 74 8.43 6.57 13.92
N LEU A 75 8.48 7.60 13.07
CA LEU A 75 8.87 8.96 13.44
C LEU A 75 7.89 9.97 12.85
N PHE A 76 7.58 11.04 13.57
CA PHE A 76 6.82 12.15 12.99
C PHE A 76 7.71 13.01 12.07
N ALA A 77 7.15 13.46 10.95
CA ALA A 77 7.78 14.36 10.00
C ALA A 77 6.77 15.35 9.40
N HIS A 78 7.21 16.56 9.08
CA HIS A 78 6.39 17.56 8.38
C HIS A 78 6.17 17.18 6.92
N TYR A 79 5.00 17.45 6.37
CA TYR A 79 4.80 17.34 4.92
C TYR A 79 5.66 18.35 4.15
N SER A 80 6.11 17.95 2.96
CA SER A 80 6.83 18.83 2.03
C SER A 80 6.03 20.11 1.75
N GLY A 81 6.68 21.28 1.77
CA GLY A 81 6.02 22.57 1.55
C GLY A 81 5.38 23.19 2.79
N SER A 82 5.26 22.43 3.89
CA SER A 82 5.17 23.03 5.22
C SER A 82 6.54 23.60 5.50
N ASN A 83 6.78 24.90 5.27
CA ASN A 83 8.05 25.55 5.61
C ASN A 83 7.90 26.33 6.92
N PRO A 84 7.78 25.67 8.10
CA PRO A 84 7.71 26.38 9.36
C PRO A 84 9.12 26.84 9.72
N GLU A 85 9.51 28.01 9.23
CA GLU A 85 10.84 28.61 9.44
C GLU A 85 11.23 28.72 10.93
N GLU A 86 10.25 28.66 11.84
CA GLU A 86 10.40 28.81 13.28
C GLU A 86 10.17 27.51 14.09
N CYS A 87 10.00 26.36 13.44
CA CYS A 87 9.80 25.10 14.18
C CYS A 87 11.14 24.48 14.58
N PRO A 88 11.45 24.30 15.88
CA PRO A 88 12.69 23.69 16.35
C PRO A 88 12.77 22.20 15.99
N TRP A 89 11.65 21.60 15.62
CA TRP A 89 11.57 20.22 15.16
C TRP A 89 11.55 20.09 13.62
N TYR A 90 11.64 21.19 12.89
CA TYR A 90 11.79 21.18 11.44
C TYR A 90 13.25 21.01 11.07
N HIS A 91 13.55 19.96 10.30
CA HIS A 91 14.91 19.55 9.98
C HIS A 91 15.19 19.68 8.48
N GLY A 92 14.52 20.62 7.81
CA GLY A 92 14.60 20.86 6.37
C GLY A 92 13.53 20.13 5.55
N PRO A 93 13.46 20.42 4.24
CA PRO A 93 12.49 19.81 3.36
C PRO A 93 12.73 18.29 3.26
N ASN A 94 11.65 17.51 3.34
CA ASN A 94 11.70 16.12 2.89
C ASN A 94 11.97 16.09 1.37
N ILE A 95 12.72 15.09 0.91
CA ILE A 95 12.89 14.83 -0.52
C ILE A 95 11.49 14.67 -1.11
N LYS A 96 11.17 15.45 -2.16
CA LYS A 96 9.87 15.32 -2.83
C LYS A 96 9.75 13.89 -3.39
N PRO A 97 8.58 13.24 -3.28
CA PRO A 97 8.37 11.92 -3.86
C PRO A 97 8.80 11.83 -5.33
N ASP A 98 8.58 12.90 -6.10
CA ASP A 98 8.99 12.99 -7.52
C ASP A 98 10.51 13.03 -7.73
N ASP A 99 11.27 13.64 -6.82
CA ASP A 99 12.74 13.68 -6.90
C ASP A 99 13.36 12.34 -6.45
N ALA A 100 12.72 11.64 -5.50
CA ALA A 100 13.11 10.30 -5.08
C ALA A 100 12.78 9.23 -6.14
N ARG A 101 11.69 9.41 -6.91
CA ARG A 101 11.35 8.55 -8.06
C ARG A 101 12.49 8.48 -9.06
N ALA A 102 13.16 9.60 -9.37
CA ALA A 102 14.24 9.62 -10.35
C ALA A 102 15.50 8.81 -9.93
N ALA A 103 15.74 8.65 -8.63
CA ALA A 103 16.92 7.96 -8.11
C ALA A 103 16.70 6.44 -7.86
N GLN A 104 15.45 6.00 -7.74
CA GLN A 104 15.12 4.63 -7.32
C GLN A 104 15.08 3.62 -8.47
N TYR A 105 14.92 4.05 -9.73
CA TYR A 105 14.84 3.15 -10.87
C TYR A 105 16.24 2.80 -11.41
N LYS A 106 16.70 1.57 -11.17
CA LYS A 106 17.61 0.88 -12.12
C LYS A 106 16.79 0.42 -13.33
N GLY A 107 16.13 1.40 -13.97
CA GLY A 107 14.79 1.30 -14.56
C GLY A 107 14.58 0.47 -15.81
N GLN A 108 15.58 -0.22 -16.34
CA GLN A 108 15.39 -1.06 -17.53
C GLN A 108 15.18 -2.54 -17.25
N GLN A 109 15.75 -3.09 -16.19
CA GLN A 109 15.53 -4.51 -15.85
C GLN A 109 14.22 -4.70 -15.08
N GLU A 110 13.93 -3.82 -14.13
CA GLU A 110 12.68 -3.84 -13.36
C GLU A 110 11.47 -3.60 -14.27
N SER A 111 11.53 -2.65 -15.21
CA SER A 111 10.42 -2.42 -16.14
C SER A 111 10.13 -3.60 -17.06
N LYS A 112 11.16 -4.35 -17.48
CA LYS A 112 10.97 -5.57 -18.29
C LYS A 112 10.35 -6.70 -17.50
N PHE A 113 10.82 -6.94 -16.27
CA PHE A 113 10.26 -8.00 -15.43
C PHE A 113 8.84 -7.66 -14.96
N HIS A 114 8.60 -6.41 -14.54
CA HIS A 114 7.26 -5.90 -14.23
C HIS A 114 6.30 -6.10 -15.40
N ARG A 115 6.69 -5.68 -16.60
CA ARG A 115 5.89 -5.85 -17.81
C ARG A 115 5.62 -7.32 -18.11
N LEU A 116 6.63 -8.19 -18.02
CA LEU A 116 6.47 -9.63 -18.22
C LEU A 116 5.44 -10.21 -17.24
N MET A 117 5.45 -9.75 -15.99
CA MET A 117 4.49 -10.20 -14.98
C MET A 117 3.08 -9.66 -15.21
N CYS A 118 2.95 -8.42 -15.67
CA CYS A 118 1.65 -7.88 -16.08
C CYS A 118 1.07 -8.63 -17.28
N GLU A 119 1.89 -8.92 -18.29
CA GLU A 119 1.52 -9.75 -19.44
C GLU A 119 1.14 -11.17 -18.98
N ARG A 120 1.87 -11.75 -18.03
CA ARG A 120 1.55 -13.07 -17.46
C ARG A 120 0.21 -13.08 -16.71
N ILE A 121 -0.06 -12.06 -15.90
CA ILE A 121 -1.35 -11.89 -15.23
C ILE A 121 -2.46 -11.80 -16.28
N ALA A 122 -2.27 -10.99 -17.32
CA ALA A 122 -3.22 -10.81 -18.42
C ALA A 122 -3.53 -12.13 -19.16
N GLU A 123 -2.52 -12.98 -19.39
CA GLU A 123 -2.73 -14.32 -19.95
C GLU A 123 -3.54 -15.21 -19.01
N ILE A 124 -3.23 -15.21 -17.71
CA ILE A 124 -3.90 -16.03 -16.71
C ILE A 124 -5.37 -15.65 -16.57
N VAL A 125 -5.67 -14.35 -16.45
CA VAL A 125 -7.07 -13.89 -16.30
C VAL A 125 -7.92 -14.21 -17.53
N ALA A 126 -7.30 -14.30 -18.71
CA ALA A 126 -7.95 -14.66 -19.97
C ALA A 126 -8.27 -16.16 -20.11
N LEU A 127 -7.74 -17.01 -19.23
CA LEU A 127 -8.13 -18.43 -19.17
C LEU A 127 -9.55 -18.63 -18.63
N ASP A 128 -10.07 -17.66 -17.86
CA ASP A 128 -11.41 -17.77 -17.28
C ASP A 128 -12.50 -17.74 -18.35
N LYS A 129 -13.43 -18.68 -18.29
CA LYS A 129 -14.56 -18.77 -19.23
C LYS A 129 -15.44 -17.51 -19.25
N ARG A 130 -15.44 -16.71 -18.17
CA ARG A 130 -16.18 -15.44 -18.06
C ARG A 130 -15.39 -14.26 -18.62
N TYR A 131 -14.16 -14.45 -19.07
CA TYR A 131 -13.31 -13.36 -19.56
C TYR A 131 -13.95 -12.60 -20.73
N LEU A 132 -13.95 -11.27 -20.63
CA LEU A 132 -14.41 -10.39 -21.70
C LEU A 132 -13.24 -9.68 -22.38
N ARG A 133 -12.41 -8.97 -21.60
CA ARG A 133 -11.25 -8.23 -22.11
C ARG A 133 -10.29 -7.87 -20.99
N HIS A 134 -9.02 -7.64 -21.34
CA HIS A 134 -8.04 -6.99 -20.47
C HIS A 134 -7.30 -5.87 -21.20
N LYS A 135 -6.60 -5.03 -20.43
CA LYS A 135 -5.65 -4.02 -20.91
C LYS A 135 -4.45 -4.03 -19.97
N VAL A 136 -3.24 -4.01 -20.53
CA VAL A 136 -1.99 -3.90 -19.76
C VAL A 136 -1.41 -2.51 -19.99
N ASP A 137 -1.02 -1.83 -18.91
CA ASP A 137 -0.39 -0.49 -18.92
C ASP A 137 -1.11 0.51 -19.83
N ASN A 138 -2.45 0.53 -19.74
CA ASN A 138 -3.29 1.37 -20.60
C ASN A 138 -4.02 2.41 -19.78
N TYR A 139 -4.05 3.65 -20.29
CA TYR A 139 -4.72 4.76 -19.63
C TYR A 139 -6.22 4.47 -19.47
N LEU A 140 -6.70 4.54 -18.24
CA LEU A 140 -8.12 4.58 -17.92
C LEU A 140 -8.52 6.02 -17.64
N PRO A 141 -9.37 6.63 -18.50
CA PRO A 141 -9.89 7.96 -18.22
C PRO A 141 -10.75 7.93 -16.96
N PRO A 142 -10.71 8.99 -16.14
CA PRO A 142 -11.49 9.07 -14.92
C PRO A 142 -12.97 9.31 -15.25
N THR A 143 -13.87 8.81 -14.42
CA THR A 143 -15.30 9.14 -14.52
C THR A 143 -15.58 10.49 -13.88
N ASN A 144 -15.01 10.74 -12.69
CA ASN A 144 -15.28 11.96 -11.90
C ASN A 144 -14.02 12.74 -11.47
N ASN A 145 -12.83 12.13 -11.56
CA ASN A 145 -11.56 12.75 -11.18
C ASN A 145 -10.97 13.62 -12.32
N PRO A 146 -10.11 14.62 -12.05
CA PRO A 146 -9.52 15.47 -13.09
C PRO A 146 -8.53 14.73 -14.00
N HIS A 147 -7.93 13.64 -13.51
CA HIS A 147 -6.95 12.82 -14.24
C HIS A 147 -7.21 11.33 -14.00
N GLY A 148 -7.03 10.54 -15.05
CA GLY A 148 -7.11 9.09 -15.01
C GLY A 148 -5.82 8.44 -14.53
N ARG A 149 -5.77 7.11 -14.53
CA ARG A 149 -4.59 6.34 -14.11
C ARG A 149 -4.26 5.26 -15.12
N TYR A 150 -3.00 4.84 -15.10
CA TYR A 150 -2.51 3.65 -15.79
C TYR A 150 -2.47 2.51 -14.75
N PRO A 151 -3.46 1.60 -14.74
CA PRO A 151 -3.33 0.33 -14.03
C PRO A 151 -2.27 -0.54 -14.71
N ASP A 152 -1.61 -1.37 -13.92
CA ASP A 152 -0.71 -2.39 -14.45
C ASP A 152 -1.49 -3.40 -15.30
N VAL A 153 -2.61 -3.91 -14.77
CA VAL A 153 -3.57 -4.71 -15.54
C VAL A 153 -4.99 -4.30 -15.18
N TYR A 154 -5.82 -4.05 -16.19
CA TYR A 154 -7.26 -3.94 -16.08
C TYR A 154 -7.91 -5.16 -16.73
N VAL A 155 -8.92 -5.73 -16.11
CA VAL A 155 -9.63 -6.90 -16.63
C VAL A 155 -11.13 -6.79 -16.37
N GLU A 156 -11.93 -7.29 -17.29
CA GLU A 156 -13.38 -7.44 -17.15
C GLU A 156 -13.77 -8.90 -17.34
N TRP A 157 -14.56 -9.41 -16.39
CA TRP A 157 -15.26 -10.69 -16.52
C TRP A 157 -16.76 -10.48 -16.54
N ASP A 158 -17.46 -11.29 -17.32
CA ASP A 158 -18.91 -11.34 -17.35
C ASP A 158 -19.46 -11.74 -15.98
N GLU A 159 -20.62 -11.17 -15.62
CA GLU A 159 -21.31 -11.33 -14.33
C GLU A 159 -20.56 -10.86 -13.07
N ILE A 160 -19.23 -10.71 -13.13
CA ILE A 160 -18.38 -10.24 -12.02
C ILE A 160 -18.08 -8.74 -12.15
N GLY A 161 -17.85 -8.27 -13.37
CA GLY A 161 -17.46 -6.89 -13.65
C GLY A 161 -15.94 -6.66 -13.69
N PRO A 162 -15.51 -5.38 -13.63
CA PRO A 162 -14.12 -5.00 -13.80
C PRO A 162 -13.29 -5.19 -12.53
N PHE A 163 -11.99 -5.45 -12.72
CA PHE A 163 -10.96 -5.39 -11.69
C PHE A 163 -9.74 -4.64 -12.22
N VAL A 164 -9.04 -3.99 -11.31
CA VAL A 164 -7.68 -3.51 -11.53
C VAL A 164 -6.72 -4.34 -10.68
N VAL A 165 -5.60 -4.72 -11.29
CA VAL A 165 -4.48 -5.35 -10.62
C VAL A 165 -3.29 -4.39 -10.66
N GLU A 166 -2.63 -4.21 -9.52
CA GLU A 166 -1.36 -3.50 -9.39
C GLU A 166 -0.30 -4.49 -8.94
N PHE A 167 0.80 -4.58 -9.68
CA PHE A 167 1.87 -5.53 -9.43
C PHE A 167 3.07 -4.82 -8.78
N GLN A 168 3.35 -5.21 -7.54
CA GLN A 168 4.29 -4.50 -6.68
C GLN A 168 5.53 -5.37 -6.41
N MET A 169 6.68 -4.96 -6.96
CA MET A 169 7.95 -5.68 -6.83
C MET A 169 8.95 -5.03 -5.88
N SER A 170 8.83 -3.72 -5.65
CA SER A 170 9.83 -2.92 -4.92
C SER A 170 9.17 -1.98 -3.93
N ASN A 171 9.88 -0.98 -3.41
CA ASN A 171 9.29 0.00 -2.49
C ASN A 171 8.49 1.06 -3.26
N THR A 172 7.18 1.12 -3.04
CA THR A 172 6.34 2.26 -3.44
C THR A 172 6.05 3.15 -2.22
N PHE A 173 5.98 4.46 -2.44
CA PHE A 173 5.60 5.39 -1.39
C PHE A 173 4.16 5.14 -0.94
N GLN A 174 3.91 5.20 0.37
CA GLN A 174 2.56 5.04 0.92
C GLN A 174 1.56 6.04 0.35
N THR A 175 2.00 7.26 0.01
CA THR A 175 1.15 8.28 -0.63
C THR A 175 0.62 7.80 -1.98
N GLU A 176 1.44 7.10 -2.78
CA GLU A 176 1.02 6.51 -4.07
C GLU A 176 0.06 5.34 -3.86
N ILE A 177 0.33 4.46 -2.88
CA ILE A 177 -0.57 3.35 -2.52
C ILE A 177 -1.96 3.92 -2.15
N SER A 178 -2.01 4.90 -1.24
CA SER A 178 -3.24 5.55 -0.82
C SER A 178 -3.95 6.27 -1.98
N ALA A 179 -3.21 6.96 -2.86
CA ALA A 179 -3.79 7.65 -4.01
C ALA A 179 -4.40 6.68 -5.04
N ARG A 180 -3.74 5.55 -5.33
CA ARG A 180 -4.30 4.50 -6.20
C ARG A 180 -5.54 3.86 -5.58
N CYS A 181 -5.50 3.52 -4.29
CA CYS A 181 -6.65 2.99 -3.56
C CYS A 181 -7.84 3.96 -3.58
N LYS A 182 -7.60 5.27 -3.38
CA LYS A 182 -8.66 6.29 -3.50
C LYS A 182 -9.25 6.31 -4.90
N HIS A 183 -8.39 6.39 -5.91
CA HIS A 183 -8.84 6.55 -7.29
C HIS A 183 -9.79 5.42 -7.70
N TYR A 184 -9.41 4.16 -7.52
CA TYR A 184 -10.26 3.04 -7.94
C TYR A 184 -11.49 2.84 -7.05
N GLU A 185 -11.43 3.24 -5.78
CA GLU A 185 -12.64 3.33 -4.93
C GLU A 185 -13.63 4.36 -5.48
N ASP A 186 -13.18 5.56 -5.85
CA ASP A 186 -14.03 6.60 -6.45
C ASP A 186 -14.64 6.14 -7.79
N GLU A 187 -13.89 5.38 -8.58
CA GLU A 187 -14.34 4.80 -9.85
C GLU A 187 -15.22 3.54 -9.65
N GLY A 188 -15.34 3.05 -8.42
CA GLY A 188 -16.14 1.88 -8.06
C GLY A 188 -15.54 0.54 -8.49
N ILE A 189 -14.26 0.51 -8.91
CA ILE A 189 -13.57 -0.65 -9.47
C ILE A 189 -12.72 -1.32 -8.36
N PRO A 190 -12.92 -2.63 -8.10
CA PRO A 190 -12.05 -3.41 -7.23
C PRO A 190 -10.56 -3.32 -7.61
N LEU A 191 -9.71 -2.98 -6.64
CA LEU A 191 -8.27 -2.92 -6.77
C LEU A 191 -7.62 -4.08 -6.01
N LEU A 192 -6.92 -4.95 -6.73
CA LEU A 192 -6.16 -6.08 -6.18
C LEU A 192 -4.65 -5.82 -6.31
N TRP A 193 -3.95 -5.71 -5.20
CA TRP A 193 -2.49 -5.65 -5.22
C TRP A 193 -1.90 -7.07 -5.20
N ILE A 194 -1.01 -7.35 -6.15
CA ILE A 194 -0.22 -8.58 -6.19
C ILE A 194 1.23 -8.24 -5.87
N LEU A 195 1.76 -8.86 -4.82
CA LEU A 195 3.11 -8.66 -4.33
C LEU A 195 4.07 -9.70 -4.94
N PHE A 196 5.32 -9.28 -5.13
CA PHE A 196 6.41 -10.17 -5.54
C PHE A 196 7.63 -10.00 -4.63
N GLY A 197 8.34 -11.10 -4.37
CA GLY A 197 9.60 -11.07 -3.64
C GLY A 197 9.47 -10.77 -2.14
N ILE A 198 8.32 -11.04 -1.54
CA ILE A 198 8.17 -10.94 -0.08
C ILE A 198 8.91 -12.10 0.59
N ASP A 199 9.80 -11.74 1.52
CA ASP A 199 10.42 -12.70 2.41
C ASP A 199 9.44 -13.01 3.54
N THR A 200 8.98 -14.26 3.62
CA THR A 200 8.02 -14.73 4.61
C THR A 200 8.69 -15.12 5.94
N ILE A 201 10.02 -15.12 5.99
CA ILE A 201 10.84 -15.54 7.14
C ILE A 201 11.57 -14.35 7.77
N GLY A 202 11.71 -13.23 7.05
CA GLY A 202 12.37 -12.00 7.50
C GLY A 202 11.46 -10.79 7.72
N THR A 203 12.06 -9.63 8.04
CA THR A 203 11.32 -8.37 8.19
C THR A 203 10.70 -7.95 6.86
N ILE A 204 9.37 -7.95 6.80
CA ILE A 204 8.60 -7.53 5.63
C ILE A 204 8.85 -6.03 5.39
N GLN A 205 9.02 -5.66 4.12
CA GLN A 205 9.22 -4.26 3.76
C GLN A 205 7.98 -3.43 4.11
N GLN A 206 8.18 -2.23 4.67
CA GLN A 206 7.05 -1.39 5.12
C GLN A 206 6.01 -1.12 4.03
N SER A 207 6.44 -0.94 2.78
CA SER A 207 5.53 -0.70 1.66
C SER A 207 4.61 -1.91 1.43
N PHE A 208 5.10 -3.14 1.63
CA PHE A 208 4.29 -4.35 1.59
C PHE A 208 3.38 -4.43 2.81
N CYS A 209 3.85 -4.09 4.03
CA CYS A 209 2.98 -4.01 5.21
C CYS A 209 1.81 -3.03 4.97
N ASP A 210 2.07 -1.89 4.33
CA ASP A 210 1.05 -0.90 3.98
C ASP A 210 0.01 -1.48 2.99
N VAL A 211 0.44 -2.24 1.97
CA VAL A 211 -0.48 -2.93 1.05
C VAL A 211 -1.25 -4.06 1.73
N ILE A 212 -0.60 -4.88 2.54
CA ILE A 212 -1.21 -6.00 3.26
C ILE A 212 -2.31 -5.48 4.20
N ARG A 213 -2.05 -4.38 4.91
CA ARG A 213 -3.04 -3.71 5.76
C ARG A 213 -4.23 -3.20 4.94
N ARG A 214 -4.01 -2.64 3.75
CA ARG A 214 -5.11 -2.22 2.85
C ARG A 214 -6.02 -3.39 2.46
N HIS A 215 -5.43 -4.57 2.29
CA HIS A 215 -6.13 -5.84 2.07
C HIS A 215 -6.51 -6.58 3.35
N ARG A 216 -6.67 -5.86 4.47
CA ARG A 216 -7.14 -6.41 5.75
C ARG A 216 -6.28 -7.55 6.30
N GLY A 217 -4.97 -7.50 6.07
CA GLY A 217 -4.02 -8.53 6.50
C GLY A 217 -3.83 -9.67 5.50
N ASN A 218 -4.28 -9.52 4.25
CA ASN A 218 -4.08 -10.52 3.19
C ASN A 218 -2.95 -10.06 2.27
N ALA A 219 -1.93 -10.89 2.10
CA ALA A 219 -0.89 -10.70 1.09
C ALA A 219 -1.18 -11.64 -0.08
N PHE A 220 -1.44 -11.08 -1.26
CA PHE A 220 -1.66 -11.86 -2.46
C PHE A 220 -0.40 -11.92 -3.31
N ILE A 221 -0.01 -13.13 -3.71
CA ILE A 221 1.21 -13.39 -4.48
C ILE A 221 0.88 -14.26 -5.68
N LEU A 222 1.52 -13.95 -6.81
CA LEU A 222 1.55 -14.81 -7.98
C LEU A 222 2.90 -15.53 -8.06
N ASP A 223 3.02 -16.62 -7.32
CA ASP A 223 4.18 -17.52 -7.34
C ASP A 223 3.95 -18.71 -8.30
N ASP A 224 4.93 -19.60 -8.42
CA ASP A 224 4.83 -20.77 -9.31
C ASP A 224 3.64 -21.66 -8.97
N ALA A 225 3.31 -21.85 -7.69
CA ALA A 225 2.18 -22.66 -7.26
C ALA A 225 0.85 -22.03 -7.66
N ALA A 226 0.71 -20.71 -7.48
CA ALA A 226 -0.44 -19.93 -7.92
C ALA A 226 -0.60 -19.93 -9.44
N ILE A 227 0.51 -19.85 -10.19
CA ILE A 227 0.53 -19.93 -11.65
C ILE A 227 0.05 -21.31 -12.11
N THR A 228 0.60 -22.40 -11.56
CA THR A 228 0.17 -23.76 -11.90
C THR A 228 -1.30 -23.97 -11.57
N ALA A 229 -1.74 -23.58 -10.37
CA ALA A 229 -3.14 -23.68 -9.97
C ALA A 229 -4.08 -22.86 -10.87
N SER A 230 -3.63 -21.68 -11.31
CA SER A 230 -4.39 -20.84 -12.25
C SER A 230 -4.59 -21.51 -13.60
N GLN A 231 -3.55 -22.18 -14.10
CA GLN A 231 -3.63 -22.97 -15.34
C GLN A 231 -4.54 -24.18 -15.17
N GLU A 232 -4.45 -24.92 -14.07
CA GLU A 232 -5.29 -26.09 -13.82
C GLU A 232 -6.76 -25.72 -13.65
N GLN A 233 -7.04 -24.63 -12.94
CA GLN A 233 -8.41 -24.19 -12.64
C GLN A 233 -9.00 -23.25 -13.69
N GLN A 234 -8.22 -22.87 -14.71
CA GLN A 234 -8.60 -21.95 -15.79
C GLN A 234 -9.19 -20.65 -15.23
N THR A 235 -8.51 -20.03 -14.27
CA THR A 235 -8.92 -18.77 -13.63
C THR A 235 -7.73 -18.14 -12.91
N LEU A 236 -7.85 -16.90 -12.42
CA LEU A 236 -6.84 -16.31 -11.55
C LEU A 236 -6.90 -16.93 -10.14
N VAL A 237 -5.84 -17.65 -9.77
CA VAL A 237 -5.57 -18.17 -8.44
C VAL A 237 -4.31 -17.49 -7.89
N LEU A 238 -4.33 -17.14 -6.61
CA LEU A 238 -3.26 -16.44 -5.91
C LEU A 238 -2.86 -17.20 -4.64
N SER A 239 -1.58 -17.19 -4.31
CA SER A 239 -1.09 -17.58 -2.99
C SER A 239 -1.43 -16.46 -2.02
N CYS A 240 -2.39 -16.72 -1.14
CA CYS A 240 -2.84 -15.80 -0.11
C CYS A 240 -2.17 -16.14 1.22
N PHE A 241 -1.34 -15.23 1.69
CA PHE A 241 -0.74 -15.26 3.02
C PHE A 241 -1.57 -14.39 3.96
N LEU A 242 -1.77 -14.84 5.20
CA LEU A 242 -2.51 -14.09 6.21
C LEU A 242 -1.53 -13.55 7.25
N ASP A 243 -1.65 -12.26 7.56
CA ASP A 243 -0.95 -11.64 8.66
C ASP A 243 -1.43 -12.22 10.00
N ASN A 244 -0.47 -12.60 10.84
CA ASN A 244 -0.68 -13.12 12.19
C ASN A 244 -0.09 -12.22 13.29
N GLY A 245 0.35 -11.02 12.94
CA GLY A 245 0.94 -10.02 13.84
C GLY A 245 2.43 -10.21 14.11
N ASN A 246 3.00 -11.39 13.79
CA ASN A 246 4.44 -11.65 13.89
C ASN A 246 5.07 -12.06 12.55
N GLY A 247 4.31 -12.01 11.47
CA GLY A 247 4.70 -12.49 10.14
C GLY A 247 3.50 -12.99 9.36
N LEU A 248 3.76 -13.90 8.43
CA LEU A 248 2.75 -14.45 7.53
C LEU A 248 2.51 -15.94 7.79
N ASP A 249 1.24 -16.34 7.86
CA ASP A 249 0.81 -17.73 7.89
C ASP A 249 1.18 -18.46 6.58
N GLN A 250 1.17 -19.80 6.60
CA GLN A 250 1.37 -20.60 5.38
C GLN A 250 0.34 -20.23 4.31
N PRO A 251 0.75 -20.16 3.03
CA PRO A 251 -0.12 -19.69 1.97
C PRO A 251 -1.26 -20.65 1.70
N LYS A 252 -2.41 -20.09 1.34
CA LYS A 252 -3.54 -20.83 0.75
C LYS A 252 -3.73 -20.36 -0.69
N LEU A 253 -3.99 -21.31 -1.59
CA LEU A 253 -4.35 -20.98 -2.97
C LEU A 253 -5.82 -20.57 -3.03
N ILE A 254 -6.07 -19.31 -3.37
CA ILE A 254 -7.41 -18.70 -3.36
C ILE A 254 -7.73 -18.15 -4.75
N ARG A 255 -8.95 -18.42 -5.23
CA ARG A 255 -9.44 -17.83 -6.50
C ARG A 255 -9.86 -16.39 -6.28
N PHE A 256 -9.63 -15.53 -7.27
CA PHE A 256 -10.03 -14.11 -7.17
C PHE A 256 -11.54 -13.92 -6.93
N ASP A 257 -12.37 -14.83 -7.43
CA ASP A 257 -13.84 -14.81 -7.30
C ASP A 257 -14.35 -15.35 -5.96
N GLN A 258 -13.46 -15.77 -5.06
CA GLN A 258 -13.76 -16.09 -3.66
C GLN A 258 -13.50 -14.93 -2.72
N LEU A 259 -12.94 -13.82 -3.22
CA LEU A 259 -12.61 -12.66 -2.39
C LEU A 259 -13.87 -11.86 -2.06
N THR A 260 -13.94 -11.38 -0.82
CA THR A 260 -14.95 -10.41 -0.42
C THR A 260 -14.54 -9.04 -0.93
N ILE A 261 -15.44 -8.36 -1.66
CA ILE A 261 -15.23 -7.00 -2.14
C ILE A 261 -15.95 -6.02 -1.20
N PRO A 262 -15.24 -5.32 -0.30
CA PRO A 262 -15.84 -4.33 0.59
C PRO A 262 -16.19 -3.04 -0.15
N THR A 263 -16.86 -2.12 0.55
CA THR A 263 -17.14 -0.76 0.04
C THR A 263 -15.88 -0.02 -0.40
N SER A 264 -14.75 -0.23 0.29
CA SER A 264 -13.45 0.36 -0.06
C SER A 264 -12.85 -0.17 -1.37
N LYS A 265 -13.51 -1.14 -2.02
CA LYS A 265 -13.07 -1.77 -3.27
C LYS A 265 -11.69 -2.45 -3.18
N LEU A 266 -11.23 -2.79 -1.98
CA LEU A 266 -9.99 -3.53 -1.74
C LEU A 266 -10.35 -4.97 -1.33
N PRO A 267 -10.30 -5.95 -2.25
CA PRO A 267 -10.75 -7.31 -1.96
C PRO A 267 -9.91 -7.98 -0.88
N PHE A 268 -10.51 -8.85 -0.08
CA PHE A 268 -9.80 -9.63 0.94
C PHE A 268 -10.40 -11.04 1.04
N TYR A 269 -9.61 -12.00 1.53
CA TYR A 269 -10.10 -13.36 1.78
C TYR A 269 -10.56 -13.52 3.24
N GLU A 270 -9.72 -13.15 4.20
CA GLU A 270 -10.04 -13.20 5.63
C GLU A 270 -9.80 -11.84 6.29
N ASP A 271 -10.71 -11.39 7.16
CA ASP A 271 -10.54 -10.11 7.85
C ASP A 271 -9.62 -10.24 9.08
N ARG A 272 -8.39 -9.75 8.98
CA ARG A 272 -7.38 -9.79 10.05
C ARG A 272 -7.09 -8.44 10.69
N ILE A 273 -7.79 -7.37 10.30
CA ILE A 273 -7.67 -6.09 11.00
C ILE A 273 -8.53 -6.12 12.25
N VAL A 274 -7.89 -5.88 13.40
CA VAL A 274 -8.58 -5.48 14.62
C VAL A 274 -8.75 -3.96 14.58
N PRO A 275 -9.97 -3.41 14.57
CA PRO A 275 -10.17 -1.97 14.68
C PRO A 275 -9.59 -1.44 16.00
N PRO A 276 -9.00 -0.23 16.02
CA PRO A 276 -8.50 0.41 17.24
C PRO A 276 -9.61 0.76 18.23
#